data_AF-A0A9E5A133-F1
#
_entry.id   AF-A0A9E5A133-F1
#
_cell.length_a   1.000
_cell.length_b   1.000
_cell.length_c   1.000
_cell.angle_alpha   90.00
_cell.angle_beta   90.00
_cell.angle_gamma   90.00
#
_symmetry.space_group_name_H-M   'P 1'
#
loop_
_entity.id
_entity.type
_entity.pdbx_description
1 polymer ?
#
loop_
_entity_poly.entity_id
_entity_poly.type
_entity_poly.pdbx_seq_one_letter_code
_entity_poly.pdbx_strand_id
1 'polypeptide(L)'
;MDIFIYSSIVEILMLLWALSPLYIYLMNRAPKINYNTEYEVDMPTDDPPAIVNAVCAGDPKRVGVPNLDGFRATILDLISRNYLFLKNESYNGSHYHESLLLEINPNNDISSLWKFEVQVLDFLKESEQDGIISLDLISKNLDPSYSYSAYGIWRNEVRSTLLDGNNFKDAFHSRGYIYLKTFGVLGTIIAWALIFYSFPSKLFSGTFISCALILWISSIISLFLTKRIAGQWTAYGREYYKRWMNFRSYIEDFSLIKEYPPESVKIWDKYLAYATALGAAKGVRRAMEISLSDDQLEESDVYMFHMSNYYGYFKEHNKRILELN
;
A
#
# COMPACT_ATOMS: atom_id res chain seq x y z
N MET A 1 -6.66 44.10 -35.07
CA MET A 1 -5.64 43.08 -34.78
C MET A 1 -5.81 42.00 -35.82
N ASP A 2 -4.78 41.73 -36.63
CA ASP A 2 -4.88 40.76 -37.72
C ASP A 2 -5.19 39.38 -37.16
N ILE A 3 -6.07 38.63 -37.84
CA ILE A 3 -6.49 37.27 -37.46
C ILE A 3 -5.27 36.35 -37.23
N PHE A 4 -4.19 36.57 -37.98
CA PHE A 4 -2.92 35.86 -37.81
C PHE A 4 -2.25 36.15 -36.47
N ILE A 5 -2.20 37.43 -36.05
CA ILE A 5 -1.63 37.82 -34.76
C ILE A 5 -2.44 37.20 -33.62
N TYR A 6 -3.78 37.22 -33.73
CA TYR A 6 -4.66 36.57 -32.76
C TYR A 6 -4.41 35.06 -32.67
N SER A 7 -4.31 34.37 -33.82
CA SER A 7 -4.01 32.93 -33.87
C SER A 7 -2.68 32.59 -33.19
N SER A 8 -1.62 33.34 -33.50
CA SER A 8 -0.29 33.12 -32.90
C SER A 8 -0.29 33.34 -31.38
N ILE A 9 -1.04 34.33 -30.88
CA ILE A 9 -1.18 34.53 -29.43
C ILE A 9 -1.87 33.32 -28.78
N VAL A 10 -2.94 32.81 -29.39
CA VAL A 10 -3.67 31.64 -28.87
C VAL A 10 -2.78 30.39 -28.91
N GLU A 11 -2.00 30.18 -29.96
CA GLU A 11 -1.03 29.09 -30.08
C GLU A 11 0.01 29.12 -28.95
N ILE A 12 0.60 30.29 -28.69
CA ILE A 12 1.56 30.46 -27.58
C ILE A 12 0.90 30.17 -26.23
N LEU A 13 -0.32 30.65 -26.00
CA LEU A 13 -1.06 30.39 -24.77
C LEU A 13 -1.35 28.89 -24.60
N MET A 14 -1.70 28.17 -25.66
CA MET A 14 -1.88 26.71 -25.62
C MET A 14 -0.59 25.99 -25.22
N LEU A 15 0.55 26.37 -25.80
CA LEU A 15 1.85 25.78 -25.46
C LEU A 15 2.26 26.08 -24.01
N LEU A 16 2.08 27.32 -23.55
CA LEU A 16 2.33 27.69 -22.15
C LEU A 16 1.45 26.88 -21.20
N TRP A 17 0.17 26.72 -21.53
CA TRP A 17 -0.74 25.95 -20.70
C TRP A 17 -0.42 24.45 -20.71
N ALA A 18 0.03 23.91 -21.84
CA ALA A 18 0.50 22.53 -21.97
C ALA A 18 1.73 22.22 -21.09
N LEU A 19 2.49 23.23 -20.68
CA LEU A 19 3.62 23.08 -19.74
C LEU A 19 3.19 23.10 -18.27
N SER A 20 1.93 23.38 -17.96
CA SER A 20 1.46 23.46 -16.57
C SER A 20 1.62 22.15 -15.77
N PRO A 21 1.50 20.93 -16.33
CA PRO A 21 1.78 19.70 -15.57
C PRO A 21 3.23 19.62 -15.08
N LEU A 22 4.18 20.06 -15.91
CA LEU A 22 5.60 20.11 -15.55
C LEU A 22 5.83 21.10 -14.40
N TYR A 23 5.21 22.28 -14.48
CA TYR A 23 5.28 23.27 -13.41
C TYR A 23 4.69 22.75 -12.09
N ILE A 24 3.51 22.11 -12.14
CA ILE A 24 2.87 21.52 -10.96
C ILE A 24 3.78 20.42 -10.38
N TYR A 25 4.37 19.56 -11.22
CA TYR A 25 5.31 18.53 -10.76
C TYR A 25 6.53 19.13 -10.05
N LEU A 26 7.14 20.18 -10.59
CA LEU A 26 8.31 20.83 -10.00
C LEU A 26 8.00 21.47 -8.63
N MET A 27 6.85 22.12 -8.48
CA MET A 27 6.45 22.73 -7.21
C MET A 27 6.12 21.70 -6.12
N ASN A 28 5.60 20.53 -6.49
CA ASN A 28 5.23 19.48 -5.55
C ASN A 28 6.36 18.47 -5.31
N ARG A 29 7.56 18.72 -5.83
CA ARG A 29 8.73 17.86 -5.63
C ARG A 29 9.03 17.75 -4.14
N ALA A 30 9.25 16.53 -3.67
CA ALA A 30 9.53 16.27 -2.27
C ALA A 30 10.76 17.07 -1.78
N PRO A 31 10.72 17.64 -0.56
CA PRO A 31 11.79 18.46 0.00
C PRO A 31 13.04 17.61 0.27
N LYS A 32 14.23 18.20 0.15
CA LYS A 32 15.47 17.50 0.57
C LYS A 32 15.41 17.26 2.09
N ILE A 33 15.76 16.06 2.51
CA ILE A 33 15.79 15.65 3.93
C ILE A 33 17.23 15.39 4.34
N ASN A 34 17.54 15.66 5.61
CA ASN A 34 18.87 15.43 6.19
C ASN A 34 18.96 14.01 6.80
N TYR A 35 18.68 12.99 5.99
CA TYR A 35 18.72 11.59 6.38
C TYR A 35 19.48 10.81 5.32
N ASN A 36 20.66 10.30 5.69
CA ASN A 36 21.66 9.73 4.78
C ASN A 36 22.00 8.27 5.08
N THR A 37 21.35 7.64 6.05
CA THR A 37 21.56 6.22 6.34
C THR A 37 21.16 5.38 5.12
N GLU A 38 21.89 4.29 4.88
CA GLU A 38 21.63 3.37 3.76
C GLU A 38 20.69 2.22 4.17
N TYR A 39 20.81 1.76 5.42
CA TYR A 39 19.99 0.70 6.01
C TYR A 39 19.45 1.12 7.38
N GLU A 40 18.24 0.67 7.71
CA GLU A 40 17.69 0.73 9.05
C GLU A 40 17.60 -0.71 9.56
N VAL A 41 18.31 -1.02 10.63
CA VAL A 41 18.31 -2.37 11.22
C VAL A 41 17.07 -2.56 12.08
N ASP A 42 16.74 -1.54 12.88
CA ASP A 42 15.56 -1.55 13.74
C ASP A 42 14.35 -0.93 13.06
N MET A 43 13.16 -1.27 13.59
CA MET A 43 11.91 -0.66 13.15
C MET A 43 11.97 0.85 13.37
N PRO A 44 11.74 1.68 12.33
CA PRO A 44 11.89 3.13 12.45
C PRO A 44 10.96 3.80 13.45
N THR A 45 9.77 3.24 13.63
CA THR A 45 8.64 3.75 14.41
C THR A 45 7.77 2.60 14.93
N ASP A 46 7.02 2.83 16.01
CA ASP A 46 6.07 1.86 16.60
C ASP A 46 4.69 1.82 15.90
N ASP A 47 4.59 2.38 14.69
CA ASP A 47 3.34 2.39 13.94
C ASP A 47 2.92 0.96 13.52
N PRO A 48 1.64 0.59 13.64
CA PRO A 48 1.17 -0.74 13.25
C PRO A 48 1.50 -1.10 11.79
N PRO A 49 1.73 -2.39 11.45
CA PRO A 49 2.10 -2.79 10.10
C PRO A 49 1.07 -2.38 9.02
N ALA A 50 -0.22 -2.29 9.37
CA ALA A 50 -1.26 -1.78 8.48
C ALA A 50 -1.04 -0.32 8.06
N ILE A 51 -0.59 0.51 9.01
CA ILE A 51 -0.28 1.93 8.80
C ILE A 51 0.97 2.05 7.93
N VAL A 52 2.03 1.31 8.28
CA VAL A 52 3.26 1.26 7.49
C VAL A 52 2.96 0.82 6.06
N ASN A 53 2.14 -0.22 5.88
CA ASN A 53 1.69 -0.66 4.57
C ASN A 53 0.98 0.48 3.82
N ALA A 54 -0.03 1.10 4.41
CA ALA A 54 -0.81 2.17 3.76
C ALA A 54 0.06 3.32 3.24
N VAL A 55 1.13 3.67 3.95
CA VAL A 55 2.07 4.73 3.56
C VAL A 55 3.08 4.25 2.52
N CYS A 56 3.72 3.12 2.78
CA CYS A 56 4.95 2.72 2.11
C CYS A 56 4.70 1.77 0.92
N ALA A 57 3.90 0.72 1.12
CA ALA A 57 3.80 -0.42 0.21
C ALA A 57 2.37 -0.76 -0.25
N GLY A 58 1.38 0.04 0.15
CA GLY A 58 -0.04 -0.14 -0.12
C GLY A 58 -0.42 0.08 -1.60
N ASP A 59 -1.50 0.80 -1.86
CA ASP A 59 -1.95 1.06 -3.24
C ASP A 59 -0.87 1.86 -4.02
N PRO A 60 -0.37 1.34 -5.16
CA PRO A 60 0.69 2.01 -5.94
C PRO A 60 0.22 3.35 -6.53
N LYS A 61 -1.08 3.51 -6.76
CA LYS A 61 -1.70 4.72 -7.29
C LYS A 61 -2.10 5.70 -6.18
N ARG A 62 -2.36 5.22 -4.97
CA ARG A 62 -2.91 6.01 -3.85
C ARG A 62 -2.12 5.83 -2.55
N VAL A 63 -1.40 6.89 -2.15
CA VAL A 63 -0.78 6.97 -0.83
C VAL A 63 -1.84 7.03 0.27
N GLY A 64 -1.64 6.27 1.35
CA GLY A 64 -2.52 6.19 2.51
C GLY A 64 -3.66 5.18 2.36
N VAL A 65 -3.55 4.24 1.41
CA VAL A 65 -4.54 3.17 1.21
C VAL A 65 -3.83 1.84 1.37
N PRO A 66 -4.15 1.03 2.39
CA PRO A 66 -3.51 -0.27 2.55
C PRO A 66 -3.98 -1.26 1.47
N ASN A 67 -3.13 -2.25 1.24
CA ASN A 67 -3.41 -3.41 0.41
C ASN A 67 -3.57 -4.66 1.29
N LEU A 68 -3.72 -5.80 0.63
CA LEU A 68 -3.95 -7.07 1.30
C LEU A 68 -2.75 -7.55 2.12
N ASP A 69 -1.53 -7.19 1.71
CA ASP A 69 -0.35 -7.54 2.50
C ASP A 69 -0.36 -6.78 3.83
N GLY A 70 -0.93 -5.57 3.88
CA GLY A 70 -1.22 -4.86 5.13
C GLY A 70 -2.24 -5.59 6.02
N PHE A 71 -3.28 -6.18 5.44
CA PHE A 71 -4.27 -6.97 6.17
C PHE A 71 -3.64 -8.22 6.78
N ARG A 72 -2.85 -8.96 5.99
CA ARG A 72 -2.11 -10.14 6.48
C ARG A 72 -1.09 -9.78 7.54
N ALA A 73 -0.36 -8.68 7.34
CA ALA A 73 0.58 -8.19 8.34
C ALA A 73 -0.10 -7.84 9.67
N THR A 74 -1.36 -7.39 9.63
CA THR A 74 -2.14 -7.15 10.84
C THR A 74 -2.43 -8.45 11.59
N ILE A 75 -2.77 -9.53 10.87
CA ILE A 75 -2.96 -10.86 11.48
C ILE A 75 -1.64 -11.36 12.10
N LEU A 76 -0.55 -11.30 11.34
CA LEU A 76 0.78 -11.70 11.82
C LEU A 76 1.21 -10.90 13.07
N ASP A 77 0.92 -9.61 13.09
CA ASP A 77 1.23 -8.75 14.22
C ASP A 77 0.37 -9.06 15.45
N LEU A 78 -0.91 -9.36 15.28
CA LEU A 78 -1.79 -9.84 16.35
C LEU A 78 -1.32 -11.18 16.93
N ILE A 79 -0.83 -12.09 16.08
CA ILE A 79 -0.18 -13.33 16.53
C ILE A 79 1.10 -13.01 17.29
N SER A 80 1.98 -12.15 16.77
CA SER A 80 3.25 -11.77 17.43
C SER A 80 3.06 -11.09 18.80
N ARG A 81 1.90 -10.45 19.00
CA ARG A 81 1.49 -9.81 20.25
C ARG A 81 0.63 -10.72 21.14
N ASN A 82 0.52 -12.01 20.82
CA ASN A 82 -0.21 -13.04 21.57
C ASN A 82 -1.72 -12.77 21.73
N TYR A 83 -2.34 -12.02 20.81
CA TYR A 83 -3.81 -11.87 20.74
C TYR A 83 -4.46 -13.07 20.05
N LEU A 84 -3.71 -13.74 19.19
CA LEU A 84 -4.10 -14.94 18.47
C LEU A 84 -3.04 -16.02 18.73
N PHE A 85 -3.48 -17.23 19.05
CA PHE A 85 -2.62 -18.41 19.20
C PHE A 85 -2.94 -19.41 18.11
N LEU A 86 -1.92 -20.12 17.63
CA LEU A 86 -2.15 -21.29 16.81
C LEU A 86 -2.31 -22.53 17.70
N LYS A 87 -3.39 -23.28 17.45
CA LYS A 87 -3.58 -24.63 17.97
C LYS A 87 -3.24 -25.61 16.85
N ASN A 88 -2.24 -26.45 17.09
CA ASN A 88 -1.95 -27.57 16.21
C ASN A 88 -2.73 -28.80 16.70
N GLU A 89 -3.45 -29.48 15.80
CA GLU A 89 -3.80 -30.88 16.04
C GLU A 89 -2.54 -31.73 15.75
N SER A 90 -2.03 -32.38 16.79
CA SER A 90 -0.82 -33.21 16.83
C SER A 90 -0.29 -33.75 15.49
N TYR A 91 0.93 -33.33 15.19
CA TYR A 91 1.84 -33.86 14.18
C TYR A 91 1.92 -35.39 14.18
N ASN A 92 1.56 -36.02 13.05
CA ASN A 92 1.90 -37.40 12.74
C ASN A 92 2.26 -37.51 11.26
N GLY A 93 3.53 -37.31 10.95
CA GLY A 93 4.21 -37.89 9.79
C GLY A 93 3.63 -37.59 8.41
N SER A 94 4.37 -36.77 7.66
CA SER A 94 4.56 -36.89 6.20
C SER A 94 3.44 -36.50 5.23
N HIS A 95 2.44 -35.72 5.65
CA HIS A 95 1.61 -34.96 4.68
C HIS A 95 1.22 -33.59 5.23
N TYR A 96 1.71 -32.51 4.58
CA TYR A 96 1.36 -31.11 4.82
C TYR A 96 -0.12 -30.85 4.47
N HIS A 97 -1.03 -31.23 5.35
CA HIS A 97 -2.44 -30.81 5.33
C HIS A 97 -2.95 -30.70 6.76
N GLU A 98 -2.31 -29.84 7.57
CA GLU A 98 -2.86 -29.45 8.86
C GLU A 98 -3.76 -28.22 8.68
N SER A 99 -5.04 -28.39 9.01
CA SER A 99 -5.96 -27.29 9.20
C SER A 99 -5.47 -26.46 10.39
N LEU A 100 -4.81 -25.34 10.14
CA LEU A 100 -4.36 -24.44 11.20
C LEU A 100 -5.59 -23.84 11.89
N LEU A 101 -5.61 -23.99 13.20
CA LEU A 101 -6.67 -23.50 14.08
C LEU A 101 -6.15 -22.28 14.83
N LEU A 102 -6.90 -21.20 14.82
CA LEU A 102 -6.62 -20.01 15.61
C LEU A 102 -7.54 -19.96 16.82
N GLU A 103 -6.99 -19.53 17.95
CA GLU A 103 -7.74 -19.22 19.16
C GLU A 103 -7.45 -17.77 19.55
N ILE A 104 -8.51 -17.03 19.89
CA ILE A 104 -8.37 -15.67 20.39
C ILE A 104 -8.04 -15.75 21.87
N ASN A 105 -6.98 -15.07 22.29
CA ASN A 105 -6.60 -15.01 23.69
C ASN A 105 -7.64 -14.20 24.50
N PRO A 106 -8.42 -14.83 25.41
CA PRO A 106 -9.46 -14.14 26.15
C PRO A 106 -8.90 -13.24 27.27
N ASN A 107 -7.63 -13.41 27.65
CA ASN A 107 -7.00 -12.68 28.74
C ASN A 107 -6.37 -11.35 28.31
N ASN A 108 -6.28 -11.10 27.00
CA ASN A 108 -5.72 -9.85 26.49
C ASN A 108 -6.79 -8.75 26.42
N ASP A 109 -6.38 -7.53 26.77
CA ASP A 109 -7.25 -6.37 26.73
C ASP A 109 -7.40 -5.85 25.29
N ILE A 110 -8.52 -6.22 24.67
CA ILE A 110 -8.92 -5.79 23.32
C ILE A 110 -9.09 -4.26 23.24
N SER A 111 -9.32 -3.57 24.36
CA SER A 111 -9.51 -2.12 24.36
C SER A 111 -8.24 -1.33 23.98
N SER A 112 -7.08 -1.98 24.11
CA SER A 112 -5.78 -1.41 23.71
C SER A 112 -5.51 -1.51 22.20
N LEU A 113 -6.31 -2.29 21.47
CA LEU A 113 -6.15 -2.50 20.03
C LEU A 113 -6.72 -1.32 19.23
N TRP A 114 -6.15 -1.13 18.04
CA TRP A 114 -6.70 -0.20 17.08
C TRP A 114 -8.03 -0.72 16.53
N LYS A 115 -8.94 0.18 16.15
CA LYS A 115 -10.25 -0.20 15.59
C LYS A 115 -10.14 -1.14 14.40
N PHE A 116 -9.17 -0.90 13.51
CA PHE A 116 -8.93 -1.78 12.36
C PHE A 116 -8.38 -3.16 12.77
N GLU A 117 -7.69 -3.29 13.91
CA GLU A 117 -7.23 -4.59 14.43
C GLU A 117 -8.39 -5.38 15.01
N VAL A 118 -9.28 -4.70 15.74
CA VAL A 118 -10.54 -5.30 16.22
C VAL A 118 -11.38 -5.81 15.06
N GLN A 119 -11.47 -5.07 13.96
CA GLN A 119 -12.17 -5.52 12.75
C GLN A 119 -11.55 -6.78 12.13
N VAL A 120 -10.23 -6.98 12.23
CA VAL A 120 -9.58 -8.22 11.80
C VAL A 120 -9.99 -9.37 12.73
N LEU A 121 -10.02 -9.14 14.05
CA LEU A 121 -10.48 -10.15 15.00
C LEU A 121 -11.95 -10.51 14.75
N ASP A 122 -12.83 -9.53 14.56
CA ASP A 122 -14.24 -9.76 14.28
C ASP A 122 -14.45 -10.53 12.95
N PHE A 123 -13.64 -10.22 11.94
CA PHE A 123 -13.63 -10.98 10.68
C PHE A 123 -13.24 -12.45 10.91
N LEU A 124 -12.23 -12.71 11.75
CA LEU A 124 -11.81 -14.08 12.07
C LEU A 124 -12.88 -14.82 12.91
N LYS A 125 -13.54 -14.12 13.84
CA LYS A 125 -14.63 -14.67 14.68
C LYS A 125 -15.85 -15.13 13.88
N GLU A 126 -16.13 -14.51 12.73
CA GLU A 126 -17.25 -14.94 11.88
C GLU A 126 -17.11 -16.41 11.43
N SER A 127 -15.89 -16.92 11.37
CA SER A 127 -15.58 -18.30 11.02
C SER A 127 -15.31 -19.21 12.24
N GLU A 128 -15.54 -18.70 13.45
CA GLU A 128 -15.35 -19.42 14.70
C GLU A 128 -16.45 -20.47 14.92
N GLN A 129 -16.03 -21.70 15.22
CA GLN A 129 -16.90 -22.77 15.69
C GLN A 129 -16.36 -23.28 17.02
N ASP A 130 -17.18 -23.23 18.06
CA ASP A 130 -16.84 -23.73 19.41
C ASP A 130 -15.53 -23.17 20.02
N GLY A 131 -15.23 -21.88 19.80
CA GLY A 131 -14.01 -21.24 20.33
C GLY A 131 -12.78 -21.35 19.41
N ILE A 132 -12.92 -22.02 18.27
CA ILE A 132 -11.82 -22.33 17.36
C ILE A 132 -12.10 -21.78 15.97
N ILE A 133 -11.14 -21.01 15.45
CA ILE A 133 -11.19 -20.40 14.13
C ILE A 133 -10.41 -21.29 13.18
N SER A 134 -11.11 -22.04 12.34
CA SER A 134 -10.46 -22.86 11.31
C SER A 134 -10.23 -22.02 10.06
N LEU A 135 -8.96 -21.84 9.70
CA LEU A 135 -8.59 -21.12 8.47
C LEU A 135 -9.10 -21.81 7.20
N ASP A 136 -9.28 -23.13 7.25
CA ASP A 136 -9.88 -23.92 6.18
C ASP A 136 -11.36 -23.58 5.96
N LEU A 137 -12.11 -23.35 7.05
CA LEU A 137 -13.51 -22.92 6.97
C LEU A 137 -13.61 -21.52 6.36
N ILE A 138 -12.65 -20.62 6.62
CA ILE A 138 -12.63 -19.33 5.94
C ILE A 138 -12.50 -19.50 4.42
N SER A 139 -11.61 -20.37 3.96
CA SER A 139 -11.40 -20.54 2.52
C SER A 139 -12.57 -21.20 1.78
N LYS A 140 -13.33 -22.07 2.48
CA LYS A 140 -14.38 -22.92 1.89
C LYS A 140 -15.79 -22.36 2.08
N ASN A 141 -16.07 -21.72 3.21
CA ASN A 141 -17.43 -21.43 3.65
C ASN A 141 -17.73 -19.93 3.82
N LEU A 142 -16.74 -19.04 3.81
CA LEU A 142 -17.02 -17.61 3.90
C LEU A 142 -17.56 -17.07 2.59
N ASP A 143 -18.67 -16.33 2.68
CA ASP A 143 -19.26 -15.62 1.55
C ASP A 143 -18.23 -14.63 0.96
N PRO A 144 -17.90 -14.70 -0.34
CA PRO A 144 -17.02 -13.74 -1.01
C PRO A 144 -17.51 -12.29 -0.83
N SER A 145 -18.82 -12.07 -0.77
CA SER A 145 -19.42 -10.74 -0.55
C SER A 145 -19.08 -10.20 0.84
N TYR A 146 -19.21 -11.04 1.88
CA TYR A 146 -18.82 -10.69 3.24
C TYR A 146 -17.33 -10.36 3.31
N SER A 147 -16.46 -11.23 2.79
CA SER A 147 -15.00 -11.03 2.82
C SER A 147 -14.58 -9.73 2.13
N TYR A 148 -15.20 -9.43 0.98
CA TYR A 148 -14.96 -8.17 0.28
C TYR A 148 -15.40 -6.95 1.10
N SER A 149 -16.58 -7.02 1.71
CA SER A 149 -17.11 -5.93 2.54
C SER A 149 -16.27 -5.70 3.80
N ALA A 150 -15.90 -6.75 4.52
CA ALA A 150 -15.07 -6.70 5.72
C ALA A 150 -13.69 -6.09 5.40
N TYR A 151 -13.05 -6.54 4.31
CA TYR A 151 -11.80 -5.94 3.84
C TYR A 151 -11.96 -4.47 3.44
N GLY A 152 -13.07 -4.10 2.81
CA GLY A 152 -13.39 -2.72 2.47
C GLY A 152 -13.57 -1.82 3.69
N ILE A 153 -14.27 -2.31 4.72
CA ILE A 153 -14.45 -1.62 6.01
C ILE A 153 -13.09 -1.43 6.69
N TRP A 154 -12.31 -2.51 6.83
CA TRP A 154 -10.96 -2.48 7.37
C TRP A 154 -10.05 -1.47 6.66
N ARG A 155 -10.02 -1.52 5.32
CA ARG A 155 -9.22 -0.59 4.51
C ARG A 155 -9.60 0.86 4.76
N ASN A 156 -10.89 1.14 4.91
CA ASN A 156 -11.36 2.49 5.18
C ASN A 156 -11.01 2.95 6.60
N GLU A 157 -11.05 2.05 7.59
CA GLU A 157 -10.69 2.35 8.98
C GLU A 157 -9.19 2.62 9.16
N VAL A 158 -8.33 1.85 8.50
CA VAL A 158 -6.88 2.14 8.49
C VAL A 158 -6.63 3.52 7.87
N ARG A 159 -7.32 3.82 6.77
CA ARG A 159 -7.20 5.11 6.09
C ARG A 159 -7.74 6.27 6.92
N SER A 160 -8.86 6.12 7.63
CA SER A 160 -9.38 7.18 8.51
C SER A 160 -8.43 7.40 9.69
N THR A 161 -8.00 6.33 10.35
CA THR A 161 -7.02 6.39 11.45
C THR A 161 -5.76 7.13 11.03
N LEU A 162 -5.27 6.84 9.84
CA LEU A 162 -4.12 7.52 9.26
C LEU A 162 -4.40 9.02 9.04
N LEU A 163 -5.56 9.39 8.51
CA LEU A 163 -5.92 10.79 8.24
C LEU A 163 -6.24 11.62 9.50
N ASP A 164 -6.74 10.97 10.54
CA ASP A 164 -7.13 11.57 11.81
C ASP A 164 -5.96 11.70 12.79
N GLY A 165 -4.98 10.81 12.69
CA GLY A 165 -3.67 10.97 13.33
C GLY A 165 -2.95 12.15 12.69
N ASN A 166 -3.12 13.34 13.27
CA ASN A 166 -2.63 14.65 12.79
C ASN A 166 -1.29 14.61 12.02
N ASN A 167 -0.35 13.75 12.43
CA ASN A 167 0.96 13.56 11.81
C ASN A 167 0.94 13.17 10.32
N PHE A 168 -0.01 12.35 9.84
CA PHE A 168 0.03 11.89 8.44
C PHE A 168 -0.65 12.84 7.45
N LYS A 169 -1.70 13.55 7.89
CA LYS A 169 -2.30 14.60 7.07
C LYS A 169 -1.26 15.69 6.73
N ASP A 170 -0.36 15.93 7.67
CA ASP A 170 0.79 16.82 7.53
C ASP A 170 2.01 16.13 6.88
N ALA A 171 1.98 14.81 6.67
CA ALA A 171 3.04 14.07 5.98
C ALA A 171 2.90 14.13 4.44
N PHE A 172 1.66 14.20 3.93
CA PHE A 172 1.39 14.10 2.50
C PHE A 172 0.18 14.92 2.03
N HIS A 173 0.43 15.91 1.19
CA HIS A 173 -0.62 16.76 0.60
C HIS A 173 -0.96 16.34 -0.83
N SER A 174 -2.24 16.16 -1.13
CA SER A 174 -2.71 15.78 -2.47
C SER A 174 -3.02 16.96 -3.41
N ARG A 175 -2.61 18.19 -3.06
CA ARG A 175 -2.97 19.40 -3.81
C ARG A 175 -2.47 19.35 -5.27
N GLY A 176 -1.21 18.98 -5.48
CA GLY A 176 -0.64 18.81 -6.82
C GLY A 176 -1.39 17.79 -7.69
N TYR A 177 -1.83 16.68 -7.09
CA TYR A 177 -2.66 15.68 -7.77
C TYR A 177 -4.02 16.24 -8.19
N ILE A 178 -4.69 17.01 -7.31
CA ILE A 178 -5.97 17.65 -7.64
C ILE A 178 -5.77 18.62 -8.81
N TYR A 179 -4.75 19.47 -8.77
CA TYR A 179 -4.45 20.41 -9.85
C TYR A 179 -4.17 19.72 -11.18
N LEU A 180 -3.41 18.62 -11.18
CA LEU A 180 -3.13 17.82 -12.38
C LEU A 180 -4.39 17.17 -12.95
N LYS A 181 -5.30 16.67 -12.10
CA LYS A 181 -6.57 16.10 -12.55
C LYS A 181 -7.52 17.16 -13.10
N THR A 182 -7.63 18.31 -12.43
CA THR A 182 -8.43 19.43 -12.94
C THR A 182 -7.88 19.95 -14.25
N PHE A 183 -6.55 20.06 -14.39
CA PHE A 183 -5.91 20.40 -15.65
C PHE A 183 -6.21 19.37 -16.73
N GLY A 184 -6.05 18.08 -16.45
CA GLY A 184 -6.27 17.02 -17.43
C GLY A 184 -7.70 17.00 -17.97
N VAL A 185 -8.71 17.20 -17.10
CA VAL A 185 -10.12 17.26 -17.52
C VAL A 185 -10.41 18.52 -18.32
N LEU A 186 -10.06 19.70 -17.79
CA LEU A 186 -10.33 20.98 -18.45
C LEU A 186 -9.55 21.14 -19.76
N GLY A 187 -8.28 20.74 -19.77
CA GLY A 187 -7.41 20.78 -20.94
C GLY A 187 -7.90 19.87 -22.06
N THR A 188 -8.45 18.69 -21.72
CA THR A 188 -9.08 17.81 -22.71
C THR A 188 -10.32 18.46 -23.33
N ILE A 189 -11.22 19.01 -22.50
CA ILE A 189 -12.44 19.68 -22.97
C ILE A 189 -12.09 20.87 -23.87
N ILE A 190 -11.15 21.71 -23.44
CA ILE A 190 -10.76 22.92 -24.16
C ILE A 190 -10.04 22.57 -25.47
N ALA A 191 -9.14 21.56 -25.48
CA ALA A 191 -8.49 21.15 -26.71
C ALA A 191 -9.50 20.69 -27.78
N TRP A 192 -10.49 19.87 -27.41
CA TRP A 192 -11.54 19.44 -28.33
C TRP A 192 -12.44 20.59 -28.79
N ALA A 193 -12.81 21.50 -27.88
CA ALA A 193 -13.59 22.68 -28.22
C ALA A 193 -12.83 23.58 -29.23
N LEU A 194 -11.52 23.77 -29.05
CA LEU A 194 -10.68 24.54 -29.95
C LEU A 194 -10.54 23.88 -31.32
N ILE A 195 -10.34 22.55 -31.37
CA ILE A 195 -10.30 21.81 -32.64
C ILE A 195 -11.62 21.94 -33.40
N PHE A 196 -12.75 21.73 -32.71
CA PHE A 196 -14.07 21.81 -33.32
C PHE A 196 -14.41 23.23 -33.80
N TYR A 197 -14.11 24.24 -32.98
CA TYR A 197 -14.28 25.65 -33.34
C TYR A 197 -13.40 26.06 -34.52
N SER A 198 -12.22 25.47 -34.65
CA SER A 198 -11.28 25.80 -35.74
C SER A 198 -11.82 25.38 -37.10
N PHE A 199 -12.53 24.26 -37.19
CA PHE A 199 -12.99 23.65 -38.44
C PHE A 199 -13.80 24.57 -39.37
N PRO A 200 -14.83 25.31 -38.89
CA PRO A 200 -15.56 26.28 -39.73
C PRO A 200 -14.88 27.67 -39.82
N SER A 201 -13.74 27.87 -39.17
CA SER A 201 -13.16 29.21 -38.96
C SER A 201 -11.91 29.46 -39.82
N LYS A 202 -11.53 30.73 -39.95
CA LYS A 202 -10.26 31.15 -40.58
C LYS A 202 -9.01 30.80 -39.76
N LEU A 203 -9.19 30.23 -38.56
CA LEU A 203 -8.10 29.77 -37.68
C LEU A 203 -7.62 28.35 -38.02
N PHE A 204 -8.29 27.66 -38.95
CA PHE A 204 -7.90 26.32 -39.37
C PHE A 204 -6.53 26.34 -40.05
N SER A 205 -5.50 25.97 -39.31
CA SER A 205 -4.12 25.82 -39.78
C SER A 205 -3.49 24.57 -39.19
N GLY A 206 -2.49 24.01 -39.88
CA GLY A 206 -1.74 22.84 -39.38
C GLY A 206 -1.03 23.12 -38.05
N THR A 207 -0.54 24.36 -37.85
CA THR A 207 0.11 24.79 -36.60
C THR A 207 -0.87 24.84 -35.43
N PHE A 208 -2.07 25.38 -35.66
CA PHE A 208 -3.10 25.49 -34.64
C PHE A 208 -3.58 24.10 -34.17
N ILE A 209 -3.86 23.20 -35.12
CA ILE A 209 -4.24 21.81 -34.83
C ILE A 209 -3.12 21.11 -34.06
N SER A 210 -1.86 21.30 -34.47
CA SER A 210 -0.71 20.70 -33.78
C SER A 210 -0.60 21.19 -32.33
N CYS A 211 -0.78 22.48 -32.08
CA CYS A 211 -0.76 23.03 -30.72
C CYS A 211 -1.92 22.48 -29.87
N ALA A 212 -3.12 22.37 -30.43
CA ALA A 212 -4.27 21.79 -29.74
C ALA A 212 -4.06 20.30 -29.42
N LEU A 213 -3.43 19.54 -30.33
CA LEU A 213 -3.06 18.14 -30.10
C LEU A 213 -1.98 18.00 -29.01
N ILE A 214 -0.98 18.88 -28.97
CA ILE A 214 0.03 18.90 -27.90
C ILE A 214 -0.64 19.15 -26.54
N LEU A 215 -1.55 20.11 -26.46
CA LEU A 215 -2.32 20.38 -25.24
C LEU A 215 -3.17 19.17 -24.82
N TRP A 216 -3.81 18.50 -25.79
CA TRP A 216 -4.59 17.29 -25.53
C TRP A 216 -3.73 16.14 -25.00
N ILE A 217 -2.58 15.87 -25.63
CA ILE A 217 -1.62 14.84 -25.19
C ILE A 217 -1.11 15.15 -23.78
N SER A 218 -0.71 16.41 -23.51
CA SER A 218 -0.28 16.84 -22.17
C SER A 218 -1.39 16.64 -21.12
N SER A 219 -2.64 16.93 -21.48
CA SER A 219 -3.81 16.72 -20.63
C SER A 219 -4.04 15.24 -20.31
N ILE A 220 -3.92 14.37 -21.32
CA ILE A 220 -4.03 12.92 -21.13
C ILE A 220 -2.92 12.39 -20.23
N ILE A 221 -1.67 12.77 -20.47
CA ILE A 221 -0.53 12.37 -19.63
C ILE A 221 -0.80 12.76 -18.17
N SER A 222 -1.29 13.98 -17.94
CA SER A 222 -1.67 14.46 -16.61
C SER A 222 -2.72 13.59 -15.92
N LEU A 223 -3.67 13.02 -16.68
CA LEU A 223 -4.67 12.08 -16.16
C LEU A 223 -4.09 10.71 -15.80
N PHE A 224 -2.98 10.29 -16.40
CA PHE A 224 -2.34 9.02 -16.04
C PHE A 224 -1.38 9.11 -14.85
N LEU A 225 -0.95 10.32 -14.47
CA LEU A 225 -0.08 10.51 -13.29
C LEU A 225 -0.78 10.08 -11.99
N THR A 226 -0.06 9.32 -11.16
CA THR A 226 -0.58 8.77 -9.90
C THR A 226 -0.46 9.78 -8.76
N LYS A 227 -1.25 9.59 -7.71
CA LYS A 227 -1.21 10.44 -6.51
C LYS A 227 0.18 10.42 -5.87
N ARG A 228 0.88 9.27 -5.89
CA ARG A 228 2.24 9.13 -5.32
C ARG A 228 3.28 10.01 -6.02
N ILE A 229 3.14 10.25 -7.33
CA ILE A 229 4.05 11.09 -8.14
C ILE A 229 3.64 12.56 -8.06
N ALA A 230 2.34 12.82 -8.11
CA ALA A 230 1.76 14.15 -8.20
C ALA A 230 1.52 14.83 -6.84
N GLY A 231 1.54 14.08 -5.76
CA GLY A 231 1.37 14.59 -4.40
C GLY A 231 2.65 15.16 -3.82
N GLN A 232 2.48 16.05 -2.85
CA GLN A 232 3.57 16.73 -2.16
C GLN A 232 3.84 16.03 -0.84
N TRP A 233 4.98 15.35 -0.75
CA TRP A 233 5.51 14.85 0.52
C TRP A 233 6.07 16.01 1.33
N THR A 234 5.83 16.03 2.65
CA THR A 234 6.53 16.94 3.55
C THR A 234 7.87 16.35 3.97
N ALA A 235 8.70 17.11 4.70
CA ALA A 235 9.99 16.62 5.16
C ALA A 235 9.82 15.39 6.06
N TYR A 236 8.90 15.47 7.02
CA TYR A 236 8.54 14.37 7.90
C TYR A 236 8.06 13.14 7.12
N GLY A 237 7.08 13.31 6.22
CA GLY A 237 6.54 12.19 5.44
C GLY A 237 7.58 11.53 4.53
N ARG A 238 8.47 12.34 3.93
CA ARG A 238 9.56 11.83 3.09
C ARG A 238 10.58 11.05 3.90
N GLU A 239 10.93 11.55 5.08
CA GLU A 239 11.87 10.88 5.98
C GLU A 239 11.28 9.57 6.49
N TYR A 240 10.04 9.58 6.97
CA TYR A 240 9.30 8.39 7.37
C TYR A 240 9.32 7.31 6.28
N TYR A 241 8.92 7.69 5.06
CA TYR A 241 8.94 6.77 3.92
C TYR A 241 10.34 6.23 3.64
N LYS A 242 11.36 7.10 3.68
CA LYS A 242 12.74 6.70 3.39
C LYS A 242 13.29 5.74 4.45
N ARG A 243 13.04 5.98 5.75
CA ARG A 243 13.44 5.08 6.84
C ARG A 243 12.83 3.69 6.67
N TRP A 244 11.52 3.62 6.40
CA TRP A 244 10.85 2.34 6.13
C TRP A 244 11.32 1.64 4.85
N MET A 245 11.69 2.38 3.81
CA MET A 245 12.30 1.79 2.61
C MET A 245 13.71 1.27 2.85
N ASN A 246 14.50 1.93 3.69
CA ASN A 246 15.80 1.41 4.09
C ASN A 246 15.66 0.16 4.95
N PHE A 247 14.69 0.13 5.88
CA PHE A 247 14.36 -1.07 6.65
C PHE A 247 13.92 -2.20 5.71
N ARG A 248 13.05 -1.91 4.73
CA ARG A 248 12.67 -2.86 3.67
C ARG A 248 13.89 -3.41 2.94
N SER A 249 14.84 -2.56 2.56
CA SER A 249 16.06 -2.99 1.88
C SER A 249 16.96 -3.84 2.77
N TYR A 250 17.07 -3.51 4.06
CA TYR A 250 17.79 -4.32 5.05
C TYR A 250 17.18 -5.73 5.15
N ILE A 251 15.86 -5.83 5.34
CA ILE A 251 15.19 -7.11 5.55
C ILE A 251 14.98 -7.92 4.25
N GLU A 252 15.07 -7.27 3.09
CA GLU A 252 15.05 -7.93 1.78
C GLU A 252 16.42 -8.52 1.44
N ASP A 253 17.50 -7.86 1.88
CA ASP A 253 18.87 -8.36 1.78
C ASP A 253 19.19 -9.35 2.89
N PHE A 254 18.92 -10.62 2.58
CA PHE A 254 19.19 -11.76 3.46
C PHE A 254 20.62 -11.77 4.02
N SER A 255 21.63 -11.33 3.26
CA SER A 255 23.02 -11.35 3.72
C SER A 255 23.22 -10.45 4.94
N LEU A 256 22.56 -9.29 4.97
CA LEU A 256 22.66 -8.33 6.07
C LEU A 256 21.96 -8.83 7.34
N ILE A 257 20.76 -9.40 7.21
CA ILE A 257 20.06 -9.97 8.37
C ILE A 257 20.86 -11.14 8.96
N LYS A 258 21.49 -11.96 8.11
CA LYS A 258 22.30 -13.09 8.59
C LYS A 258 23.54 -12.63 9.35
N GLU A 259 24.12 -11.49 8.98
CA GLU A 259 25.27 -10.91 9.69
C GLU A 259 24.86 -10.39 11.09
N TYR A 260 23.64 -9.85 11.21
CA TYR A 260 23.08 -9.34 12.46
C TYR A 260 21.71 -9.97 12.76
N PRO A 261 21.67 -11.28 13.11
CA PRO A 261 20.42 -11.98 13.32
C PRO A 261 19.72 -11.47 14.59
N PRO A 262 18.39 -11.29 14.57
CA PRO A 262 17.61 -11.01 15.77
C PRO A 262 17.89 -12.00 16.90
N GLU A 263 17.96 -11.46 18.12
CA GLU A 263 18.32 -12.21 19.33
C GLU A 263 17.24 -13.19 19.80
N SER A 264 16.00 -13.07 19.31
CA SER A 264 14.89 -13.93 19.73
C SER A 264 13.87 -14.16 18.62
N VAL A 265 13.18 -15.30 18.69
CA VAL A 265 12.06 -15.68 17.83
C VAL A 265 10.98 -14.59 17.80
N LYS A 266 10.69 -13.97 18.96
CA LYS A 266 9.72 -12.87 19.05
C LYS A 266 10.09 -11.64 18.21
N ILE A 267 11.38 -11.35 18.01
CA ILE A 267 11.81 -10.25 17.15
C ILE A 267 11.69 -10.67 15.68
N TRP A 268 11.99 -11.92 15.35
CA TRP A 268 11.76 -12.49 14.03
C TRP A 268 10.30 -12.40 13.59
N ASP A 269 9.38 -12.72 14.50
CA ASP A 269 7.94 -12.62 14.30
C ASP A 269 7.50 -11.21 13.91
N LYS A 270 8.00 -10.22 14.65
CA LYS A 270 7.77 -8.81 14.32
C LYS A 270 8.34 -8.48 12.94
N TYR A 271 9.58 -8.88 12.67
CA TYR A 271 10.22 -8.63 11.37
C TYR A 271 9.42 -9.25 10.24
N LEU A 272 8.86 -10.45 10.42
CA LEU A 272 8.05 -11.12 9.40
C LEU A 272 6.71 -10.41 9.17
N ALA A 273 6.07 -9.88 10.22
CA ALA A 273 4.86 -9.06 10.11
C ALA A 273 5.13 -7.77 9.31
N TYR A 274 6.17 -7.00 9.65
CA TYR A 274 6.52 -5.77 8.92
C TYR A 274 7.06 -6.05 7.52
N ALA A 275 7.84 -7.10 7.32
CA ALA A 275 8.29 -7.53 6.00
C ALA A 275 7.10 -7.93 5.13
N THR A 276 6.06 -8.55 5.71
CA THR A 276 4.80 -8.80 5.00
C THR A 276 4.14 -7.47 4.62
N ALA A 277 4.00 -6.53 5.55
CA ALA A 277 3.45 -5.20 5.26
C ALA A 277 4.20 -4.47 4.13
N LEU A 278 5.52 -4.68 4.01
CA LEU A 278 6.38 -4.04 3.01
C LEU A 278 6.54 -4.85 1.71
N GLY A 279 5.93 -6.03 1.62
CA GLY A 279 6.06 -6.93 0.48
C GLY A 279 7.47 -7.54 0.33
N ALA A 280 8.22 -7.69 1.43
CA ALA A 280 9.59 -8.20 1.50
C ALA A 280 9.75 -9.45 2.39
N ALA A 281 8.65 -10.10 2.82
CA ALA A 281 8.64 -11.26 3.74
C ALA A 281 9.54 -12.44 3.32
N LYS A 282 9.80 -12.60 2.01
CA LYS A 282 10.65 -13.67 1.47
C LYS A 282 12.09 -13.62 2.02
N GLY A 283 12.63 -12.42 2.25
CA GLY A 283 13.98 -12.24 2.79
C GLY A 283 14.06 -12.74 4.23
N VAL A 284 13.19 -12.21 5.09
CA VAL A 284 13.07 -12.59 6.51
C VAL A 284 12.81 -14.08 6.67
N ARG A 285 11.85 -14.66 5.92
CA ARG A 285 11.54 -16.08 6.04
C ARG A 285 12.75 -16.98 5.80
N ARG A 286 13.52 -16.71 4.74
CA ARG A 286 14.75 -17.47 4.46
C ARG A 286 15.79 -17.29 5.57
N ALA A 287 15.87 -16.09 6.13
CA ALA A 287 16.76 -15.77 7.23
C ALA A 287 16.38 -16.54 8.51
N MET A 288 15.08 -16.69 8.80
CA MET A 288 14.58 -17.58 9.85
C MET A 288 14.95 -19.04 9.59
N GLU A 289 14.64 -19.57 8.40
CA GLU A 289 14.93 -20.97 7.98
C GLU A 289 16.41 -21.38 8.13
N ILE A 290 17.33 -20.41 8.09
CA ILE A 290 18.78 -20.66 8.19
C ILE A 290 19.32 -20.39 9.60
N SER A 291 18.71 -19.45 10.33
CA SER A 291 19.24 -18.98 11.62
C SER A 291 18.59 -19.66 12.83
N LEU A 292 17.38 -20.19 12.66
CA LEU A 292 16.61 -20.85 13.71
C LEU A 292 16.63 -22.38 13.49
N SER A 293 16.60 -23.14 14.58
CA SER A 293 16.38 -24.60 14.50
C SER A 293 14.93 -24.92 14.17
N ASP A 294 14.66 -26.14 13.69
CA ASP A 294 13.30 -26.60 13.40
C ASP A 294 12.37 -26.43 14.60
N ASP A 295 12.83 -26.79 15.81
CA ASP A 295 12.08 -26.59 17.07
C ASP A 295 11.68 -25.11 17.30
N GLN A 296 12.57 -24.16 16.99
CA GLN A 296 12.32 -22.72 17.16
C GLN A 296 11.37 -22.18 16.08
N LEU A 297 11.41 -22.75 14.87
CA LEU A 297 10.49 -22.41 13.79
C LEU A 297 9.08 -22.93 14.09
N GLU A 298 8.97 -24.12 14.69
CA GLU A 298 7.70 -24.69 15.12
C GLU A 298 7.10 -23.95 16.33
N GLU A 299 7.93 -23.42 17.23
CA GLU A 299 7.49 -22.54 18.33
C GLU A 299 6.96 -21.18 17.82
N SER A 300 7.39 -20.77 16.63
CA SER A 300 7.00 -19.51 16.02
C SER A 300 5.63 -19.61 15.34
N ASP A 301 4.56 -19.30 16.07
CA ASP A 301 3.20 -19.17 15.55
C ASP A 301 3.11 -18.27 14.30
N VAL A 302 3.87 -17.17 14.25
CA VAL A 302 3.86 -16.24 13.11
C VAL A 302 4.45 -16.89 11.84
N TYR A 303 5.60 -17.55 11.96
CA TYR A 303 6.18 -18.34 10.88
C TYR A 303 5.24 -19.45 10.40
N MET A 304 4.65 -20.23 11.31
CA MET A 304 3.72 -21.32 10.98
C MET A 304 2.51 -20.79 10.22
N PHE A 305 1.91 -19.70 10.69
CA PHE A 305 0.81 -19.04 9.97
C PHE A 305 1.24 -18.53 8.59
N HIS A 306 2.42 -17.91 8.47
CA HIS A 306 2.94 -17.39 7.20
C HIS A 306 3.24 -18.52 6.19
N MET A 307 3.67 -19.69 6.65
CA MET A 307 3.96 -20.86 5.81
C MET A 307 2.72 -21.64 5.37
N SER A 308 1.60 -21.41 6.04
CA SER A 308 0.33 -22.05 5.69
C SER A 308 -0.09 -21.82 4.24
N ASN A 309 -0.73 -22.83 3.64
CA ASN A 309 -1.40 -22.68 2.34
C ASN A 309 -2.42 -21.53 2.33
N TYR A 310 -2.93 -21.14 3.49
CA TYR A 310 -3.87 -20.06 3.66
C TYR A 310 -3.26 -18.66 3.40
N TYR A 311 -2.00 -18.46 3.79
CA TYR A 311 -1.25 -17.26 3.38
C TYR A 311 -1.16 -17.17 1.83
N GLY A 312 -0.97 -18.32 1.17
CA GLY A 312 -1.04 -18.46 -0.29
C GLY A 312 -2.44 -18.21 -0.87
N TYR A 313 -3.49 -18.71 -0.23
CA TYR A 313 -4.89 -18.55 -0.67
C TYR A 313 -5.31 -17.08 -0.73
N PHE A 314 -5.03 -16.29 0.32
CA PHE A 314 -5.30 -14.85 0.26
C PHE A 314 -4.57 -14.19 -0.92
N LYS A 315 -3.40 -14.70 -1.30
CA LYS A 315 -2.60 -14.15 -2.40
C LYS A 315 -3.18 -14.48 -3.76
N GLU A 316 -3.69 -15.70 -3.95
CA GLU A 316 -4.25 -16.14 -5.22
C GLU A 316 -5.72 -15.74 -5.43
N HIS A 317 -6.57 -15.87 -4.42
CA HIS A 317 -8.00 -15.58 -4.53
C HIS A 317 -8.25 -14.08 -4.82
N ASN A 318 -7.40 -13.20 -4.29
CA ASN A 318 -7.52 -11.76 -4.52
C ASN A 318 -6.83 -11.26 -5.79
N LYS A 319 -5.91 -12.04 -6.39
CA LYS A 319 -5.47 -11.73 -7.75
C LYS A 319 -6.67 -11.71 -8.69
N ARG A 320 -7.60 -12.65 -8.53
CA ARG A 320 -8.87 -12.68 -9.27
C ARG A 320 -9.82 -11.53 -8.93
N ILE A 321 -9.94 -11.12 -7.66
CA ILE A 321 -10.83 -10.00 -7.25
C ILE A 321 -10.27 -8.62 -7.69
N LEU A 322 -8.95 -8.46 -7.70
CA LEU A 322 -8.29 -7.24 -8.19
C LEU A 322 -8.20 -7.18 -9.72
N GLU A 323 -8.17 -8.32 -10.42
CA GLU A 323 -8.26 -8.40 -11.90
C GLU A 323 -9.68 -8.15 -12.44
N LEU A 324 -10.70 -8.22 -11.57
CA LEU A 324 -12.11 -7.92 -11.92
C LEU A 324 -12.47 -6.42 -11.81
N ASN A 325 -11.51 -5.54 -11.48
CA ASN A 325 -11.68 -4.07 -11.38
C ASN A 325 -10.65 -3.29 -12.21
#